data_AF-Q49L25-F1
#
_entry.id   AF-Q49L25-F1
#
_cell.length_a   1.000
_cell.length_b   1.000
_cell.length_c   1.000
_cell.angle_alpha   90.00
_cell.angle_beta   90.00
_cell.angle_gamma   90.00
#
_symmetry.space_group_name_H-M   'P 1'
#
loop_
_entity.id
_entity.type
_entity.pdbx_description
1 polymer ?
#
loop_
_entity_poly.entity_id
_entity_poly.type
_entity_poly.pdbx_seq_one_letter_code
_entity_poly.pdbx_strand_id
1 'polypeptide(L)' 'MKIQEQQVMALSQGAARSQDGNFAGREMHMVSIGSDPQPLAVQLRASIHLDQTQEVALQRLQQGEHLPLSERRIRVV' A
#
# COMPACT_ATOMS: atom_id res chain seq x y z
N MET A 1 13.64 -28.48 -11.21
CA MET A 1 12.66 -27.95 -12.17
C MET A 1 13.02 -26.50 -12.45
N LYS A 2 13.17 -26.11 -13.72
CA LYS A 2 13.45 -24.71 -14.11
C LYS A 2 12.10 -24.06 -14.42
N ILE A 3 11.69 -23.09 -13.62
CA ILE A 3 10.49 -22.30 -13.89
C ILE A 3 10.94 -21.05 -14.63
N GLN A 4 10.53 -20.95 -15.89
CA GLN A 4 10.74 -19.79 -16.75
C GLN A 4 9.58 -18.83 -16.51
N GLU A 5 9.85 -17.66 -15.93
CA GLU A 5 8.84 -16.62 -15.76
C GLU A 5 8.57 -15.98 -17.12
N GLN A 6 7.42 -16.35 -17.72
CA GLN A 6 6.91 -15.67 -18.90
C GLN A 6 6.55 -14.24 -18.51
N GLN A 7 7.28 -13.29 -19.08
CA GLN A 7 6.97 -11.86 -19.04
C GLN A 7 5.58 -11.64 -19.64
N VAL A 8 4.59 -11.36 -18.79
CA VAL A 8 3.28 -10.86 -19.22
C VAL A 8 3.27 -9.35 -19.03
N MET A 9 3.85 -8.64 -20.00
CA MET A 9 3.64 -7.22 -20.29
C MET A 9 3.84 -7.06 -21.80
N ALA A 10 2.95 -6.53 -22.62
CA ALA A 10 1.81 -5.68 -22.38
C ALA A 10 0.73 -5.96 -23.44
N LEU A 11 -0.51 -6.15 -23.01
CA LEU A 11 -1.68 -5.95 -23.88
C LEU A 11 -2.30 -4.59 -23.52
N SER A 12 -1.52 -3.53 -23.72
CA SER A 12 -2.08 -2.20 -23.88
C SER A 12 -2.71 -2.14 -25.27
N GLN A 13 -3.91 -1.57 -25.35
CA GLN A 13 -4.70 -1.29 -26.56
C GLN A 13 -5.71 -2.37 -26.97
N GLY A 14 -6.66 -2.64 -26.09
CA GLY A 14 -7.95 -3.24 -26.44
C GLY A 14 -9.09 -2.27 -26.14
N ALA A 15 -9.53 -1.54 -27.17
CA ALA A 15 -10.82 -0.87 -27.31
C ALA A 15 -11.26 0.10 -26.18
N ALA A 16 -11.33 1.39 -26.52
CA ALA A 16 -12.30 2.32 -25.93
C ALA A 16 -13.72 1.84 -26.29
N ARG A 17 -14.20 0.80 -25.62
CA ARG A 17 -15.59 0.35 -25.64
C ARG A 17 -16.26 1.05 -24.46
N SER A 18 -17.32 1.84 -24.69
CA SER A 18 -18.10 2.48 -23.61
C SER A 18 -18.26 1.51 -22.45
N GLN A 19 -17.69 1.85 -21.29
CA GLN A 19 -17.61 0.99 -20.11
C GLN A 19 -18.88 1.07 -19.26
N ASP A 20 -19.98 1.41 -19.90
CA ASP A 20 -21.30 1.46 -19.29
C ASP A 20 -21.92 0.07 -19.42
N GLY A 21 -22.25 -0.52 -18.28
CA GLY A 21 -22.81 -1.87 -18.18
C GLY A 21 -24.12 -1.86 -17.41
N ASN A 22 -24.85 -2.98 -17.44
CA ASN A 22 -26.02 -3.17 -16.58
C ASN A 22 -25.71 -4.29 -15.58
N PHE A 23 -25.89 -4.00 -14.28
CA PHE A 23 -25.81 -4.99 -13.21
C PHE A 23 -27.08 -4.93 -12.37
N ALA A 24 -27.79 -6.07 -12.31
CA ALA A 24 -29.05 -6.19 -11.55
C ALA A 24 -30.11 -5.12 -11.90
N GLY A 25 -30.22 -4.76 -13.19
CA GLY A 25 -31.16 -3.75 -13.66
C GLY A 25 -30.72 -2.30 -13.42
N ARG A 26 -29.48 -2.08 -12.96
CA ARG A 26 -28.90 -0.74 -12.76
C ARG A 26 -27.83 -0.46 -13.79
N GLU A 27 -27.88 0.73 -14.35
CA GLU A 27 -26.80 1.26 -15.18
C GLU A 27 -25.57 1.51 -14.30
N MET A 28 -24.44 1.00 -14.76
CA MET A 28 -23.14 1.09 -14.10
C MET A 28 -22.22 1.85 -15.04
N HIS A 29 -21.55 2.86 -14.52
CA HIS A 29 -20.55 3.64 -15.26
C HIS A 29 -19.17 3.37 -14.68
N MET A 30 -18.16 3.23 -15.52
CA MET A 30 -16.79 3.18 -15.00
C MET A 30 -16.38 4.57 -14.54
N VAL A 31 -16.12 4.70 -13.24
CA VAL A 31 -15.55 5.92 -12.66
C VAL A 31 -14.04 5.75 -12.64
N SER A 32 -13.32 6.60 -13.37
CA SER A 32 -11.88 6.75 -13.20
C SER A 32 -11.63 7.28 -11.79
N ILE A 33 -11.05 6.45 -10.92
CA ILE A 33 -10.55 6.89 -9.62
C ILE A 33 -9.32 7.77 -9.91
N GLY A 34 -9.56 9.08 -10.02
CA GLY A 34 -8.55 10.07 -10.42
C GLY A 34 -7.51 10.39 -9.34
N SER A 35 -7.65 9.82 -8.15
CA SER A 35 -6.74 10.00 -7.03
C SER A 35 -6.36 8.64 -6.46
N ASP A 36 -5.07 8.34 -6.39
CA ASP A 36 -4.61 7.17 -5.65
C ASP A 36 -5.19 7.22 -4.23
N PRO A 37 -5.93 6.17 -3.81
CA PRO A 37 -6.52 6.16 -2.49
C PRO A 37 -5.40 6.29 -1.45
N GLN A 38 -5.44 7.37 -0.68
CA GLN A 38 -4.44 7.65 0.32
C GLN A 38 -4.51 6.55 1.41
N PRO A 39 -3.39 5.92 1.80
CA PRO A 39 -3.43 4.89 2.84
C PRO A 39 -3.99 5.44 4.14
N LEU A 40 -4.82 4.65 4.83
CA LEU A 40 -5.39 5.01 6.14
C LEU A 40 -4.31 5.45 7.14
N ALA A 41 -3.13 4.83 7.09
CA ALA A 41 -2.00 5.21 7.93
C ALA A 41 -1.59 6.68 7.76
N VAL A 42 -1.66 7.22 6.53
CA VAL A 42 -1.34 8.62 6.25
C VAL A 42 -2.47 9.53 6.74
N GLN A 43 -3.72 9.14 6.52
CA GLN A 43 -4.89 9.90 6.99
C GLN A 43 -4.96 10.00 8.52
N LEU A 44 -4.59 8.92 9.20
CA LEU A 44 -4.64 8.82 10.66
C LEU A 44 -3.37 9.31 11.36
N ARG A 45 -2.33 9.69 10.60
CA ARG A 45 -1.04 10.08 11.17
C ARG A 45 -1.16 11.25 12.15
N ALA A 46 -2.00 12.23 11.84
CA ALA A 46 -2.23 13.40 12.67
C ALA A 46 -3.00 13.06 13.97
N SER A 47 -3.70 11.93 14.01
CA SER A 47 -4.43 11.46 15.20
C SER A 47 -3.54 10.74 16.21
N ILE A 48 -2.29 10.45 15.85
CA ILE A 48 -1.31 9.80 16.73
C ILE A 48 -0.42 10.89 17.32
N HIS A 49 -0.59 11.16 18.61
CA HIS A 49 0.29 12.04 19.35
C HIS A 49 1.56 11.28 19.75
N LEU A 50 2.69 11.64 19.15
CA LEU A 50 4.00 11.15 19.49
C LEU A 50 4.81 12.26 20.16
N ASP A 51 5.60 11.91 21.16
CA ASP A 51 6.64 12.80 21.67
C ASP A 51 7.83 12.87 20.69
N GLN A 52 8.76 13.80 20.92
CA GLN A 52 9.90 14.00 20.03
C GLN A 52 10.80 12.75 19.89
N THR A 53 10.92 11.94 20.93
CA THR A 53 11.74 10.72 20.90
C THR A 53 11.05 9.64 20.07
N GLN A 54 9.73 9.52 20.20
CA GLN A 54 8.90 8.60 19.43
C GLN A 54 8.83 8.99 17.95
N GLU A 55 8.80 10.28 17.63
CA GLU A 55 8.90 10.79 16.25
C GLU A 55 10.21 10.37 15.58
N VAL A 56 11.33 10.55 16.28
CA VAL A 56 12.65 10.11 15.80
C VAL A 56 12.70 8.58 15.66
N ALA A 57 12.12 7.84 16.61
CA ALA A 57 12.05 6.38 16.53
C ALA A 57 11.21 5.92 15.31
N LEU A 58 10.07 6.57 15.04
CA LEU A 58 9.24 6.28 13.89
C LEU A 58 9.98 6.54 12.57
N GLN A 59 10.70 7.65 12.47
CA GLN A 59 11.51 7.98 11.30
C GLN A 59 12.57 6.91 11.03
N ARG A 60 13.29 6.46 12.07
CA ARG A 60 14.28 5.39 11.96
C ARG A 60 13.67 4.07 11.50
N LEU A 61 12.51 3.70 12.04
CA LEU A 61 11.77 2.50 11.61
C LEU A 61 11.39 2.57 10.11
N GLN A 62 10.96 3.72 9.63
CA GLN A 62 10.62 3.93 8.20
C GLN A 62 11.84 3.85 7.29
N GLN A 63 13.02 4.22 7.79
CA GLN A 63 14.31 4.09 7.09
C GLN A 63 14.89 2.66 7.17
N GLY A 64 14.23 1.75 7.88
CA GLY A 64 14.73 0.40 8.13
C GLY A 64 15.83 0.35 9.19
N GLU A 65 16.10 1.45 9.89
CA GLU A 65 17.07 1.52 10.98
C GLU A 65 16.43 1.03 12.28
N HIS A 66 16.41 -0.28 12.47
CA HIS A 66 15.93 -0.91 13.69
C HIS A 66 17.09 -1.37 14.56
N LEU A 67 16.90 -1.31 15.88
CA LEU A 67 17.89 -1.84 16.82
C LEU A 67 17.96 -3.37 16.67
N PRO A 68 19.13 -3.95 16.36
CA PRO A 68 19.27 -5.38 16.18
C PRO A 68 18.98 -6.13 17.49
N LEU A 69 18.52 -7.38 17.39
CA LEU A 69 18.14 -8.18 18.56
C LEU A 69 19.32 -8.40 19.52
N SER A 70 20.56 -8.44 19.01
CA SER A 70 21.79 -8.55 19.80
C SER A 70 22.00 -7.40 20.79
N GLU A 71 21.46 -6.22 20.48
CA GLU A 71 21.56 -5.03 21.34
C GLU A 71 20.39 -4.94 22.34
N ARG A 72 19.41 -5.86 22.26
CA ARG A 72 18.23 -5.83 23.14
C ARG A 72 18.48 -6.67 24.38
N ARG A 73 18.11 -6.11 25.53
CA ARG A 73 18.08 -6.86 26.80
C ARG A 73 16.80 -7.71 26.87
N ILE A 74 16.85 -8.91 26.30
CA ILE A 74 15.75 -9.87 26.29
C ILE A 74 15.89 -10.81 27.50
N ARG A 75 14.80 -11.03 28.25
CA ARG A 75 14.73 -12.07 29.30
C ARG A 75 13.85 -13.20 28.81
N VAL A 76 14.26 -14.44 29.05
CA VAL A 76 13.42 -15.63 28.88
C VAL A 76 12.73 -15.88 30.22
N VAL A 77 11.39 -15.86 30.23
CA VAL A 77 10.53 -16.14 31.39
C VAL A 77 9.78 -17.43 31.19
#